data_AF-A0AAU9WP37-F1
#
_entry.id   AF-A0AAU9WP37-F1
#
_cell.length_a   1.000
_cell.length_b   1.000
_cell.length_c   1.000
_cell.angle_alpha   90.00
_cell.angle_beta   90.00
_cell.angle_gamma   90.00
#
_symmetry.space_group_name_H-M   'P 1'
#
loop_
_entity.id
_entity.type
_entity.pdbx_description
1 polymer ?
#
loop_
_entity_poly.entity_id
_entity_poly.type
_entity_poly.pdbx_seq_one_letter_code
_entity_poly.pdbx_strand_id
1 'polypeptide(L)'
;MAAMEQNEVILSEGNGLQSTKLLTDKINAVCYIETVLKDPISRKERLKRGTGFLSKLNMPSERGCVEIYGVFTNNHVLGSINEAEKAHATFGYEGSEEGQQVKLKPEKMFRTNKELDYTFVGVDKTDIDGLNLTIQPILMEPEPELKKGENVMIIQHPKGRSKHFSQEKILNVEKPFVFYKADTETGSSGSPVLASEGLALIAVHHKGCGELSYNKGTLSSEILMHLQEGTYTKISDSFSDSQDKEIFEVGPSPKKIKIDQEDYSNHEQPSEEVLANLSQEIVSFWKPLGRKLKIPNAKLEEIQGDNIQYPGIKEKAFQMLLAWIDQGKTATFAHLSVALQSLGKNRLADKYCGSS
;
A
#
# COMPACT_ATOMS: atom_id res chain seq x y z
N MET A 1 18.21 28.11 -22.32
CA MET A 1 17.27 27.19 -22.98
C MET A 1 16.34 26.66 -21.91
N ALA A 2 15.12 27.18 -21.89
CA ALA A 2 14.08 26.81 -20.92
C ALA A 2 13.57 25.39 -21.25
N ALA A 3 13.45 24.55 -20.22
CA ALA A 3 12.84 23.24 -20.35
C ALA A 3 11.35 23.41 -20.64
N MET A 4 10.89 22.80 -21.74
CA MET A 4 9.47 22.76 -22.10
C MET A 4 8.72 21.90 -21.07
N GLU A 5 7.76 22.51 -20.38
CA GLU A 5 6.73 21.80 -19.63
C GLU A 5 5.95 20.91 -20.58
N GLN A 6 5.93 19.61 -20.32
CA GLN A 6 4.99 18.71 -20.97
C GLN A 6 3.65 18.84 -20.23
N ASN A 7 2.70 19.52 -20.85
CA ASN A 7 1.30 19.48 -20.45
C ASN A 7 0.79 18.05 -20.60
N GLU A 8 0.63 17.33 -19.49
CA GLU A 8 -0.03 16.04 -19.49
C GLU A 8 -1.52 16.20 -19.79
N VAL A 9 -1.94 15.46 -20.80
CA VAL A 9 -3.22 15.57 -21.50
C VAL A 9 -4.36 15.15 -20.59
N ILE A 10 -5.23 16.10 -20.26
CA ILE A 10 -6.52 15.88 -19.61
C ILE A 10 -7.46 15.31 -20.67
N LEU A 11 -8.09 14.15 -20.38
CA LEU A 11 -9.19 13.49 -21.12
C LEU A 11 -8.78 12.48 -22.22
N SER A 12 -9.03 11.20 -21.96
CA SER A 12 -9.01 10.10 -22.93
C SER A 12 -10.30 10.05 -23.77
N GLU A 13 -10.19 9.50 -24.98
CA GLU A 13 -11.21 9.45 -26.03
C GLU A 13 -12.55 8.83 -25.61
N GLY A 14 -13.65 9.60 -25.75
CA GLY A 14 -15.05 9.14 -25.72
C GLY A 14 -15.90 9.73 -24.58
N ASN A 15 -16.80 10.67 -24.90
CA ASN A 15 -17.80 11.33 -24.02
C ASN A 15 -17.34 11.86 -22.63
N GLY A 16 -16.02 11.95 -22.38
CA GLY A 16 -15.36 12.17 -21.09
C GLY A 16 -15.55 13.52 -20.39
N LEU A 17 -16.69 14.18 -20.52
CA LEU A 17 -17.02 15.37 -19.73
C LEU A 17 -17.50 14.94 -18.35
N GLN A 18 -16.66 15.18 -17.34
CA GLN A 18 -17.04 15.01 -15.94
C GLN A 18 -17.44 16.32 -15.31
N SER A 19 -18.43 16.27 -14.41
CA SER A 19 -18.83 17.44 -13.63
C SER A 19 -17.68 17.89 -12.73
N THR A 20 -17.24 19.14 -12.91
CA THR A 20 -16.25 19.77 -12.02
C THR A 20 -16.73 19.75 -10.58
N LYS A 21 -18.03 19.99 -10.36
CA LYS A 21 -18.64 19.89 -9.03
C LYS A 21 -18.48 18.50 -8.43
N LEU A 22 -18.76 17.45 -9.20
CA LEU A 22 -18.63 16.08 -8.69
C LEU A 22 -17.18 15.76 -8.31
N LEU A 23 -16.21 16.19 -9.13
CA LEU A 23 -14.79 16.02 -8.82
C LEU A 23 -14.41 16.81 -7.56
N THR A 24 -14.82 18.07 -7.44
CA THR A 24 -14.61 18.91 -6.26
C THR A 24 -15.22 18.27 -5.00
N ASP A 25 -16.43 17.71 -5.11
CA ASP A 25 -17.09 17.01 -4.00
C ASP A 25 -16.26 15.82 -3.51
N LYS A 26 -15.68 15.01 -4.42
CA LYS A 26 -14.78 13.91 -4.04
C LYS A 26 -13.47 14.40 -3.43
N ILE A 27 -12.87 15.44 -4.01
CA ILE A 27 -11.63 16.06 -3.52
C ILE A 27 -11.81 16.57 -2.08
N ASN A 28 -12.91 17.28 -1.82
CA ASN A 28 -13.22 17.84 -0.51
C ASN A 28 -13.50 16.76 0.54
N ALA A 29 -14.02 15.61 0.12
CA ALA A 29 -14.27 14.48 1.01
C ALA A 29 -13.01 13.75 1.45
N VAL A 30 -11.91 13.86 0.71
CA VAL A 30 -10.62 13.28 1.10
C VAL A 30 -9.96 14.13 2.18
N CYS A 31 -9.47 13.50 3.23
CA CYS A 31 -8.80 14.15 4.35
C CYS A 31 -7.41 13.56 4.59
N TYR A 32 -6.55 14.38 5.17
CA TYR A 32 -5.27 13.94 5.73
C TYR A 32 -5.50 13.45 7.17
N ILE A 33 -5.00 12.26 7.48
CA ILE A 33 -5.13 11.66 8.83
C ILE A 33 -3.79 11.76 9.54
N GLU A 34 -3.84 12.18 10.79
CA GLU A 34 -2.70 12.13 11.70
C GLU A 34 -3.11 11.65 13.09
N THR A 35 -2.22 10.90 13.73
CA THR A 35 -2.35 10.53 15.15
C THR A 35 -0.98 10.46 15.81
N VAL A 36 -0.90 10.96 17.03
CA VAL A 36 0.34 10.96 17.84
C VAL A 36 0.19 9.97 18.97
N LEU A 37 1.07 8.96 18.97
CA LEU A 37 1.13 7.94 20.01
C LEU A 37 2.33 8.18 20.90
N LYS A 38 2.12 8.20 22.21
CA LYS A 38 3.20 8.18 23.18
C LYS A 38 3.53 6.74 23.50
N ASP A 39 4.76 6.35 23.22
CA ASP A 39 5.29 5.06 23.65
C ASP A 39 5.28 5.00 25.19
N PRO A 40 4.62 4.01 25.81
CA PRO A 40 4.44 3.99 27.26
C PRO A 40 5.74 3.80 28.03
N ILE A 41 6.78 3.23 27.40
CA ILE A 41 8.05 2.90 28.05
C ILE A 41 9.06 4.04 27.83
N SER A 42 9.29 4.41 26.57
CA SER A 42 10.29 5.41 26.18
C SER A 42 9.77 6.86 26.24
N ARG A 43 8.46 7.06 26.41
CA ARG A 43 7.74 8.36 26.31
C ARG A 43 7.94 9.09 24.98
N LYS A 44 8.56 8.46 23.98
CA LYS A 44 8.74 9.05 22.66
C LYS A 44 7.40 9.14 21.94
N GLU A 45 7.17 10.26 21.29
CA GLU A 45 6.02 10.45 20.42
C GLU A 45 6.31 9.83 19.05
N ARG A 46 5.42 8.94 18.61
CA ARG A 46 5.40 8.35 17.28
C ARG A 46 4.22 8.93 16.52
N LEU A 47 4.52 9.63 15.44
CA LEU A 47 3.53 10.18 14.53
C LEU A 47 3.18 9.13 13.46
N LYS A 48 1.89 8.83 13.33
CA LYS A 48 1.34 8.09 12.19
C LYS A 48 0.55 9.05 11.31
N ARG A 49 0.65 8.84 10.00
CA ARG A 49 0.04 9.66 8.96
C ARG A 49 -0.56 8.78 7.87
N GLY A 50 -1.63 9.25 7.25
CA GLY A 50 -2.25 8.57 6.12
C GLY A 50 -3.27 9.47 5.43
N THR A 51 -3.99 8.86 4.50
CA THR A 51 -5.15 9.47 3.85
C THR A 51 -6.41 8.78 4.37
N GLY A 52 -7.52 9.51 4.38
CA GLY A 52 -8.84 8.92 4.51
C GLY A 52 -9.86 9.71 3.72
N PHE A 53 -11.11 9.31 3.82
CA PHE A 53 -12.21 10.05 3.21
C PHE A 53 -13.49 9.94 4.04
N LEU A 54 -14.26 11.03 4.06
CA LEU A 54 -15.57 11.07 4.67
C LEU A 54 -16.54 10.16 3.89
N SER A 55 -17.27 9.34 4.63
CA SER A 55 -18.33 8.48 4.13
C SER A 55 -19.51 8.46 5.10
N LYS A 56 -20.59 7.83 4.66
CA LYS A 56 -21.75 7.55 5.50
C LYS A 56 -22.15 6.09 5.36
N LEU A 57 -22.46 5.45 6.48
CA LEU A 57 -22.97 4.10 6.54
C LEU A 57 -24.42 4.12 7.04
N ASN A 58 -25.22 3.25 6.43
CA ASN A 58 -26.62 3.04 6.77
C ASN A 58 -26.72 1.79 7.64
N MET A 59 -26.93 1.99 8.95
CA MET A 59 -27.00 0.89 9.90
C MET A 59 -28.45 0.55 10.26
N PRO A 60 -28.83 -0.74 10.28
CA PRO A 60 -30.13 -1.15 10.81
C PRO A 60 -30.27 -0.76 12.28
N SER A 61 -31.46 -0.34 12.66
CA SER A 61 -31.86 -0.01 14.03
C SER A 61 -33.31 -0.43 14.28
N GLU A 62 -33.71 -0.51 15.54
CA GLU A 62 -35.09 -0.88 15.93
C GLU A 62 -36.17 0.03 15.32
N ARG A 63 -35.82 1.27 14.94
CA ARG A 63 -36.73 2.28 14.37
C ARG A 63 -36.51 2.54 12.87
N GLY A 64 -35.75 1.69 12.18
CA GLY A 64 -35.43 1.84 10.77
C GLY A 64 -33.92 1.91 10.54
N CYS A 65 -33.45 2.81 9.67
CA CYS A 65 -32.03 2.96 9.39
C CYS A 65 -31.46 4.22 10.06
N VAL A 66 -30.28 4.11 10.66
CA VAL A 66 -29.53 5.25 11.21
C VAL A 66 -28.34 5.53 10.31
N GLU A 67 -28.22 6.78 9.87
CA GLU A 67 -27.04 7.26 9.15
C GLU A 67 -25.91 7.53 10.15
N ILE A 68 -24.77 6.88 9.95
CA ILE A 68 -23.55 7.11 10.71
C ILE A 68 -22.51 7.71 9.78
N TYR A 69 -22.05 8.92 10.11
CA TYR A 69 -20.97 9.59 9.42
C TYR A 69 -19.63 9.13 10.01
N GLY A 70 -18.64 8.93 9.16
CA GLY A 70 -17.31 8.55 9.59
C GLY A 70 -16.28 8.62 8.48
N VAL A 71 -15.03 8.41 8.84
CA VAL A 71 -13.89 8.43 7.93
C VAL A 71 -13.40 7.01 7.71
N PHE A 72 -13.25 6.62 6.44
CA PHE A 72 -12.54 5.41 6.05
C PHE A 72 -11.03 5.69 5.90
N THR A 73 -10.21 4.74 6.32
CA THR A 73 -8.76 4.67 6.10
C THR A 73 -8.28 3.22 6.20
N ASN A 74 -6.98 2.96 6.29
CA ASN A 74 -6.45 1.61 6.51
C ASN A 74 -6.31 1.22 7.99
N ASN A 75 -6.33 -0.08 8.27
CA ASN A 75 -6.06 -0.63 9.60
C ASN A 75 -4.62 -0.31 10.06
N HIS A 76 -3.64 -0.36 9.16
CA HIS A 76 -2.27 -0.02 9.55
C HIS A 76 -2.08 1.47 9.89
N VAL A 77 -2.96 2.35 9.40
CA VAL A 77 -2.99 3.79 9.75
C VAL A 77 -3.64 3.97 11.13
N LEU A 78 -4.87 3.47 11.30
CA LEU A 78 -5.62 3.48 12.57
C LEU A 78 -6.10 2.06 12.91
N GLY A 79 -5.30 1.34 13.70
CA GLY A 79 -5.52 -0.08 13.98
C GLY A 79 -6.22 -0.37 15.30
N SER A 80 -6.43 0.64 16.14
CA SER A 80 -7.07 0.48 17.44
C SER A 80 -7.90 1.69 17.84
N ILE A 81 -8.82 1.48 18.77
CA ILE A 81 -9.65 2.55 19.35
C ILE A 81 -8.77 3.67 19.93
N ASN A 82 -7.73 3.33 20.70
CA ASN A 82 -6.81 4.31 21.29
C ASN A 82 -6.03 5.13 20.23
N GLU A 83 -5.72 4.55 19.07
CA GLU A 83 -5.14 5.30 17.95
C GLU A 83 -6.16 6.27 17.36
N ALA A 84 -7.40 5.81 17.18
CA ALA A 84 -8.50 6.58 16.62
C ALA A 84 -8.97 7.73 17.54
N GLU A 85 -9.01 7.54 18.86
CA GLU A 85 -9.38 8.59 19.84
C GLU A 85 -8.42 9.80 19.82
N LYS A 86 -7.17 9.55 19.43
CA LYS A 86 -6.10 10.56 19.34
C LYS A 86 -5.93 11.13 17.93
N ALA A 87 -6.68 10.58 16.98
CA ALA A 87 -6.54 10.93 15.58
C ALA A 87 -7.40 12.14 15.19
N HIS A 88 -6.88 12.93 14.26
CA HIS A 88 -7.61 14.01 13.60
C HIS A 88 -7.64 13.75 12.09
N ALA A 89 -8.77 14.06 11.47
CA ALA A 89 -8.94 14.13 10.03
C ALA A 89 -8.95 15.61 9.62
N THR A 90 -8.03 16.00 8.76
CA THR A 90 -7.88 17.37 8.28
C THR A 90 -8.43 17.49 6.86
N PHE A 91 -9.54 18.20 6.71
CA PHE A 91 -10.19 18.46 5.43
C PHE A 91 -9.69 19.77 4.81
N GLY A 92 -9.65 19.85 3.48
CA GLY A 92 -9.09 21.03 2.77
C GLY A 92 -7.59 21.22 2.99
N TYR A 93 -6.85 20.18 3.38
CA TYR A 93 -5.42 20.26 3.61
C TYR A 93 -4.64 20.38 2.29
N GLU A 94 -3.97 21.50 2.08
CA GLU A 94 -3.13 21.75 0.88
C GLU A 94 -1.65 21.96 1.23
N GLY A 95 -1.16 21.26 2.26
CA GLY A 95 0.27 21.21 2.62
C GLY A 95 0.73 22.30 3.59
N SER A 96 0.00 23.42 3.69
CA SER A 96 0.11 24.41 4.78
C SER A 96 -0.90 24.12 5.91
N GLU A 97 -0.81 24.83 7.04
CA GLU A 97 -1.75 24.73 8.18
C GLU A 97 -3.19 25.22 7.87
N GLU A 98 -3.60 25.24 6.61
CA GLU A 98 -4.89 25.79 6.14
C GLU A 98 -6.07 24.81 6.21
N GLY A 99 -5.82 23.55 6.54
CA GLY A 99 -6.86 22.53 6.65
C GLY A 99 -7.67 22.64 7.95
N GLN A 100 -8.94 22.24 7.89
CA GLN A 100 -9.83 22.22 9.04
C GLN A 100 -9.88 20.83 9.68
N GLN A 101 -9.52 20.74 10.95
CA GLN A 101 -9.41 19.49 11.68
C GLN A 101 -10.75 19.06 12.29
N VAL A 102 -11.05 17.77 12.15
CA VAL A 102 -12.18 17.09 12.78
C VAL A 102 -11.63 15.95 13.61
N LYS A 103 -12.02 15.91 14.89
CA LYS A 103 -11.61 14.83 15.79
C LYS A 103 -12.41 13.56 15.49
N LEU A 104 -11.70 12.43 15.37
CA LEU A 104 -12.35 11.13 15.18
C LEU A 104 -12.93 10.60 16.51
N LYS A 105 -14.08 9.93 16.42
CA LYS A 105 -14.94 9.51 17.54
C LYS A 105 -15.25 8.01 17.47
N PRO A 106 -14.29 7.14 17.84
CA PRO A 106 -14.49 5.68 17.77
C PRO A 106 -15.61 5.16 18.68
N GLU A 107 -15.98 5.91 19.71
CA GLU A 107 -17.14 5.63 20.58
C GLU A 107 -18.48 5.67 19.85
N LYS A 108 -18.58 6.44 18.74
CA LYS A 108 -19.77 6.42 17.87
C LYS A 108 -19.78 5.17 17.01
N MET A 109 -18.65 4.89 16.37
CA MET A 109 -18.44 3.69 15.61
C MET A 109 -16.95 3.48 15.37
N PHE A 110 -16.49 2.27 15.63
CA PHE A 110 -15.17 1.80 15.20
C PHE A 110 -15.36 0.43 14.57
N ARG A 111 -14.95 0.28 13.31
CA ARG A 111 -14.92 -1.00 12.59
C ARG A 111 -13.59 -1.10 11.88
N THR A 112 -12.90 -2.22 12.03
CA THR A 112 -11.59 -2.41 11.42
C THR A 112 -11.39 -3.88 11.04
N ASN A 113 -10.60 -4.13 10.02
CA ASN A 113 -10.18 -5.47 9.64
C ASN A 113 -8.73 -5.44 9.15
N LYS A 114 -7.90 -6.35 9.68
CA LYS A 114 -6.47 -6.40 9.38
C LYS A 114 -6.16 -7.04 8.02
N GLU A 115 -6.95 -8.02 7.58
CA GLU A 115 -6.73 -8.74 6.31
C GLU A 115 -7.16 -7.89 5.10
N LEU A 116 -8.31 -7.24 5.22
CA LEU A 116 -8.82 -6.25 4.25
C LEU A 116 -8.13 -4.89 4.40
N ASP A 117 -7.37 -4.69 5.47
CA ASP A 117 -6.66 -3.46 5.84
C ASP A 117 -7.51 -2.19 5.71
N TYR A 118 -8.67 -2.17 6.37
CA TYR A 118 -9.50 -0.97 6.43
C TYR A 118 -9.90 -0.65 7.87
N THR A 119 -10.19 0.62 8.11
CA THR A 119 -10.81 1.13 9.34
C THR A 119 -11.84 2.18 8.98
N PHE A 120 -13.00 2.10 9.63
CA PHE A 120 -14.03 3.14 9.67
C PHE A 120 -14.11 3.69 11.10
N VAL A 121 -14.01 5.01 11.24
CA VAL A 121 -14.15 5.70 12.53
C VAL A 121 -15.24 6.76 12.43
N GLY A 122 -16.17 6.75 13.38
CA GLY A 122 -17.27 7.72 13.44
C GLY A 122 -16.79 9.16 13.63
N VAL A 123 -17.60 10.11 13.16
CA VAL A 123 -17.47 11.56 13.42
C VAL A 123 -18.83 12.14 13.79
N ASP A 124 -18.85 13.32 14.41
CA ASP A 124 -20.09 14.06 14.56
C ASP A 124 -20.46 14.78 13.26
N LYS A 125 -21.71 14.61 12.81
CA LYS A 125 -22.21 15.33 11.64
C LYS A 125 -22.11 16.85 11.83
N THR A 126 -22.31 17.35 13.05
CA THR A 126 -22.17 18.78 13.36
C THR A 126 -20.74 19.28 13.22
N ASP A 127 -19.74 18.44 13.48
CA ASP A 127 -18.33 18.81 13.32
C ASP A 127 -17.97 18.93 11.82
N ILE A 128 -18.59 18.11 10.97
CA ILE A 128 -18.47 18.19 9.50
C ILE A 128 -19.26 19.39 8.95
N ASP A 129 -20.51 19.57 9.36
CA ASP A 129 -21.38 20.66 8.89
C ASP A 129 -20.84 22.05 9.34
N GLY A 130 -20.06 22.10 10.42
CA GLY A 130 -19.41 23.31 10.93
C GLY A 130 -18.15 23.74 10.18
N LEU A 131 -17.69 22.94 9.20
CA LEU A 131 -16.53 23.30 8.39
C LEU A 131 -16.87 24.41 7.40
N ASN A 132 -15.93 25.31 7.16
CA ASN A 132 -15.97 26.30 6.05
C ASN A 132 -15.73 25.64 4.67
N LEU A 133 -16.17 24.40 4.50
CA LEU A 133 -16.05 23.61 3.28
C LEU A 133 -17.31 22.76 3.16
N THR A 134 -17.99 22.82 2.01
CA THR A 134 -19.08 21.87 1.75
C THR A 134 -18.48 20.53 1.36
N ILE A 135 -18.76 19.50 2.16
CA ILE A 135 -18.24 18.16 1.95
C ILE A 135 -19.41 17.21 1.70
N GLN A 136 -19.41 16.56 0.54
CA GLN A 136 -20.34 15.48 0.26
C GLN A 136 -19.65 14.14 0.57
N PRO A 137 -20.25 13.25 1.38
CA PRO A 137 -19.63 11.98 1.70
C PRO A 137 -19.49 11.11 0.45
N ILE A 138 -18.37 10.41 0.34
CA ILE A 138 -18.20 9.35 -0.66
C ILE A 138 -19.00 8.14 -0.19
N LEU A 139 -19.96 7.70 -0.98
CA LEU A 139 -20.79 6.56 -0.63
C LEU A 139 -19.98 5.26 -0.70
N MET A 140 -20.15 4.42 0.31
CA MET A 140 -19.63 3.06 0.31
C MET A 140 -20.71 2.17 -0.30
N GLU A 141 -20.60 1.91 -1.59
CA GLU A 141 -21.51 1.06 -2.38
C GLU A 141 -20.69 -0.05 -3.05
N PRO A 142 -21.30 -1.19 -3.41
CA PRO A 142 -20.63 -2.20 -4.23
C PRO A 142 -20.13 -1.56 -5.52
N GLU A 143 -18.87 -1.79 -5.85
CA GLU A 143 -18.27 -1.27 -7.07
C GLU A 143 -19.03 -1.76 -8.32
N PRO A 144 -19.06 -0.97 -9.41
CA PRO A 144 -19.53 -1.46 -10.70
C PRO A 144 -18.64 -2.62 -11.19
N GLU A 145 -19.09 -3.33 -12.23
CA GLU A 145 -18.27 -4.36 -12.87
C GLU A 145 -16.98 -3.74 -13.44
N LEU A 146 -15.84 -4.10 -12.85
CA LEU A 146 -14.53 -3.57 -13.20
C LEU A 146 -13.84 -4.42 -14.27
N LYS A 147 -13.21 -3.78 -15.25
CA LYS A 147 -12.46 -4.45 -16.32
C LYS A 147 -11.00 -4.03 -16.33
N LYS A 148 -10.13 -4.99 -16.66
CA LYS A 148 -8.72 -4.71 -16.92
C LYS A 148 -8.58 -3.65 -18.02
N GLY A 149 -7.74 -2.66 -17.78
CA GLY A 149 -7.50 -1.55 -18.70
C GLY A 149 -8.40 -0.32 -18.48
N GLU A 150 -9.43 -0.41 -17.64
CA GLU A 150 -10.21 0.77 -17.22
C GLU A 150 -9.38 1.70 -16.34
N ASN A 151 -9.65 3.00 -16.40
CA ASN A 151 -8.90 3.99 -15.64
C ASN A 151 -9.48 4.16 -14.23
N VAL A 152 -8.61 4.25 -13.23
CA VAL A 152 -8.93 4.66 -11.87
C VAL A 152 -8.35 6.03 -11.58
N MET A 153 -8.98 6.76 -10.67
CA MET A 153 -8.46 7.99 -10.08
C MET A 153 -8.26 7.79 -8.58
N ILE A 154 -7.11 8.19 -8.06
CA ILE A 154 -6.82 8.15 -6.63
C ILE A 154 -6.55 9.57 -6.15
N ILE A 155 -7.29 10.02 -5.14
CA ILE A 155 -7.08 11.34 -4.52
C ILE A 155 -6.42 11.09 -3.16
N GLN A 156 -5.25 11.68 -2.92
CA GLN A 156 -4.34 11.24 -1.86
C GLN A 156 -3.51 12.36 -1.24
N HIS A 157 -2.91 12.07 -0.08
CA HIS A 157 -1.89 12.90 0.58
C HIS A 157 -0.52 12.18 0.62
N PRO A 158 0.20 12.13 -0.52
CA PRO A 158 1.47 11.43 -0.61
C PRO A 158 2.51 12.10 0.30
N LYS A 159 3.20 11.32 1.14
CA LYS A 159 4.15 11.76 2.17
C LYS A 159 3.56 12.75 3.19
N GLY A 160 2.23 12.87 3.25
CA GLY A 160 1.55 13.91 4.01
C GLY A 160 1.70 15.31 3.41
N ARG A 161 1.99 15.43 2.11
CA ARG A 161 2.00 16.71 1.39
C ARG A 161 0.58 17.18 1.03
N SER A 162 0.51 18.31 0.34
CA SER A 162 -0.74 18.81 -0.25
C SER A 162 -1.45 17.75 -1.08
N LYS A 163 -2.76 17.90 -1.27
CA LYS A 163 -3.57 16.89 -1.93
C LYS A 163 -3.14 16.74 -3.39
N HIS A 164 -3.00 15.50 -3.84
CA HIS A 164 -2.67 15.18 -5.23
C HIS A 164 -3.63 14.11 -5.73
N PHE A 165 -3.75 13.99 -7.05
CA PHE A 165 -4.40 12.86 -7.65
C PHE A 165 -3.48 12.15 -8.65
N SER A 166 -3.72 10.86 -8.85
CA SER A 166 -3.12 10.07 -9.93
C SER A 166 -4.22 9.34 -10.68
N GLN A 167 -4.02 9.14 -11.99
CA GLN A 167 -4.93 8.39 -12.84
C GLN A 167 -4.17 7.37 -13.67
N GLU A 168 -4.61 6.12 -13.66
CA GLU A 168 -3.99 5.06 -14.45
C GLU A 168 -4.89 3.82 -14.52
N LYS A 169 -4.45 2.78 -15.23
CA LYS A 169 -5.26 1.59 -15.52
C LYS A 169 -5.29 0.55 -14.40
N ILE A 170 -6.45 -0.11 -14.31
CA ILE A 170 -6.63 -1.40 -13.65
C ILE A 170 -5.81 -2.46 -14.38
N LEU A 171 -5.02 -3.21 -13.62
CA LEU A 171 -4.24 -4.34 -14.10
C LEU A 171 -4.99 -5.66 -13.98
N ASN A 172 -5.65 -5.86 -12.84
CA ASN A 172 -6.38 -7.07 -12.53
C ASN A 172 -7.39 -6.79 -11.40
N VAL A 173 -8.44 -7.59 -11.37
CA VAL A 173 -9.42 -7.60 -10.28
C VAL A 173 -9.47 -9.03 -9.78
N GLU A 174 -9.08 -9.25 -8.54
CA GLU A 174 -9.07 -10.56 -7.91
C GLU A 174 -9.50 -10.40 -6.46
N LYS A 175 -10.75 -10.78 -6.19
CA LYS A 175 -11.38 -10.55 -4.90
C LYS A 175 -10.55 -11.16 -3.77
N PRO A 176 -10.34 -10.43 -2.66
CA PRO A 176 -11.06 -9.20 -2.29
C PRO A 176 -10.41 -7.89 -2.77
N PHE A 177 -9.50 -7.94 -3.73
CA PHE A 177 -8.63 -6.82 -4.11
C PHE A 177 -8.74 -6.41 -5.59
N VAL A 178 -8.33 -5.18 -5.85
CA VAL A 178 -8.06 -4.66 -7.19
C VAL A 178 -6.62 -4.18 -7.27
N PHE A 179 -6.01 -4.39 -8.43
CA PHE A 179 -4.63 -4.05 -8.71
C PHE A 179 -4.57 -3.03 -9.85
N TYR A 180 -3.77 -1.97 -9.72
CA TYR A 180 -3.70 -0.87 -10.67
C TYR A 180 -2.30 -0.24 -10.70
N LYS A 181 -2.00 0.57 -11.71
CA LYS A 181 -0.67 1.20 -11.88
C LYS A 181 -0.55 2.64 -11.39
N ALA A 182 -1.63 3.25 -10.91
CA ALA A 182 -1.67 4.67 -10.57
C ALA A 182 -0.65 5.02 -9.49
N ASP A 183 0.17 6.06 -9.68
CA ASP A 183 1.25 6.39 -8.76
C ASP A 183 0.76 6.68 -7.34
N THR A 184 1.42 6.08 -6.36
CA THR A 184 1.18 6.32 -4.93
C THR A 184 2.50 6.36 -4.19
N GLU A 185 2.60 7.22 -3.18
CA GLU A 185 3.75 7.23 -2.26
C GLU A 185 3.30 6.90 -0.82
N THR A 186 4.26 6.63 0.07
CA THR A 186 3.99 6.50 1.51
C THR A 186 3.09 7.62 2.01
N GLY A 187 2.01 7.33 2.75
CA GLY A 187 1.02 8.33 3.18
C GLY A 187 -0.25 8.37 2.32
N SER A 188 -0.23 7.73 1.14
CA SER A 188 -1.44 7.53 0.32
C SER A 188 -2.36 6.43 0.86
N SER A 189 -1.89 5.62 1.81
CA SER A 189 -2.67 4.61 2.52
C SER A 189 -4.02 5.15 2.98
N GLY A 190 -5.11 4.51 2.57
CA GLY A 190 -6.48 4.84 2.94
C GLY A 190 -7.18 5.78 1.97
N SER A 191 -6.52 6.14 0.87
CA SER A 191 -7.11 6.97 -0.19
C SER A 191 -8.27 6.25 -0.88
N PRO A 192 -9.34 6.97 -1.27
CA PRO A 192 -10.36 6.40 -2.13
C PRO A 192 -9.78 6.14 -3.52
N VAL A 193 -10.05 4.95 -4.04
CA VAL A 193 -9.84 4.59 -5.44
C VAL A 193 -11.18 4.73 -6.13
N LEU A 194 -11.25 5.61 -7.12
CA LEU A 194 -12.47 5.95 -7.84
C LEU A 194 -12.39 5.41 -9.28
N ALA A 195 -13.51 4.95 -9.82
CA ALA A 195 -13.62 4.77 -11.27
C ALA A 195 -13.47 6.12 -11.96
N SER A 196 -12.70 6.19 -13.04
CA SER A 196 -12.53 7.46 -13.76
C SER A 196 -13.81 7.90 -14.43
N GLU A 197 -14.73 7.00 -14.79
CA GLU A 197 -16.08 7.37 -15.20
C GLU A 197 -17.01 7.42 -13.99
N GLY A 198 -17.83 8.47 -13.87
CA GLY A 198 -18.79 8.64 -12.76
C GLY A 198 -18.20 8.86 -11.36
N LEU A 199 -16.89 8.72 -11.15
CA LEU A 199 -16.21 8.90 -9.85
C LEU A 199 -16.84 8.05 -8.72
N ALA A 200 -17.34 6.86 -9.07
CA ALA A 200 -17.82 5.89 -8.10
C ALA A 200 -16.64 5.32 -7.29
N LEU A 201 -16.82 5.12 -5.99
CA LEU A 201 -15.81 4.46 -5.17
C LEU A 201 -15.74 2.99 -5.57
N ILE A 202 -14.53 2.51 -5.89
CA ILE A 202 -14.31 1.10 -6.24
C ILE A 202 -13.52 0.35 -5.18
N ALA A 203 -12.62 1.05 -4.47
CA ALA A 203 -11.76 0.45 -3.47
C ALA A 203 -11.17 1.49 -2.49
N VAL A 204 -10.59 1.00 -1.40
CA VAL A 204 -9.71 1.76 -0.51
C VAL A 204 -8.26 1.35 -0.79
N HIS A 205 -7.39 2.30 -1.11
CA HIS A 205 -5.98 2.02 -1.36
C HIS A 205 -5.32 1.45 -0.10
N HIS A 206 -4.61 0.33 -0.25
CA HIS A 206 -3.97 -0.42 0.83
C HIS A 206 -2.45 -0.21 0.80
N LYS A 207 -1.79 -0.68 -0.26
CA LYS A 207 -0.32 -0.60 -0.38
C LYS A 207 0.13 -0.62 -1.83
N GLY A 208 1.35 -0.12 -2.05
CA GLY A 208 2.09 -0.33 -3.29
C GLY A 208 3.10 -1.47 -3.19
N CYS A 209 3.28 -2.18 -4.29
CA CYS A 209 4.36 -3.13 -4.52
C CYS A 209 5.36 -2.50 -5.50
N GLY A 210 6.41 -1.87 -4.96
CA GLY A 210 7.45 -1.25 -5.77
C GLY A 210 8.24 -2.24 -6.63
N GLU A 211 8.32 -3.51 -6.23
CA GLU A 211 9.04 -4.56 -6.96
C GLU A 211 8.34 -4.96 -8.27
N LEU A 212 7.00 -4.98 -8.25
CA LEU A 212 6.16 -5.40 -9.37
C LEU A 212 5.41 -4.22 -10.02
N SER A 213 5.70 -3.00 -9.57
CA SER A 213 5.16 -1.74 -10.12
C SER A 213 3.63 -1.75 -10.22
N TYR A 214 2.97 -2.19 -9.14
CA TYR A 214 1.52 -2.08 -9.00
C TYR A 214 1.12 -1.61 -7.61
N ASN A 215 -0.10 -1.09 -7.52
CA ASN A 215 -0.77 -0.73 -6.28
C ASN A 215 -1.99 -1.63 -6.09
N LYS A 216 -2.29 -1.89 -4.82
CA LYS A 216 -3.35 -2.78 -4.36
C LYS A 216 -4.38 -1.95 -3.58
N GLY A 217 -5.65 -2.15 -3.88
CA GLY A 217 -6.78 -1.62 -3.13
C GLY A 217 -7.74 -2.72 -2.71
N THR A 218 -8.44 -2.52 -1.61
CA THR A 218 -9.50 -3.41 -1.11
C THR A 218 -10.84 -2.97 -1.67
N LEU A 219 -11.54 -3.86 -2.36
CA LEU A 219 -12.81 -3.55 -3.04
C LEU A 219 -13.89 -3.09 -2.05
N SER A 220 -14.74 -2.14 -2.46
CA SER A 220 -15.79 -1.60 -1.60
C SER A 220 -16.86 -2.64 -1.27
N SER A 221 -17.19 -3.53 -2.20
CA SER A 221 -18.13 -4.64 -1.99
C SER A 221 -17.66 -5.59 -0.87
N GLU A 222 -16.36 -5.85 -0.77
CA GLU A 222 -15.78 -6.76 0.22
C GLU A 222 -15.73 -6.11 1.61
N ILE A 223 -15.49 -4.80 1.67
CA ILE A 223 -15.61 -4.02 2.90
C ILE A 223 -17.07 -4.02 3.38
N LEU A 224 -18.04 -3.83 2.47
CA LEU A 224 -19.46 -3.86 2.80
C LEU A 224 -19.92 -5.24 3.28
N MET A 225 -19.52 -6.30 2.58
CA MET A 225 -19.81 -7.68 2.97
C MET A 225 -19.28 -7.94 4.39
N HIS A 226 -18.06 -7.49 4.71
CA HIS A 226 -17.51 -7.65 6.06
C HIS A 226 -18.26 -6.81 7.10
N LEU A 227 -18.67 -5.58 6.78
CA LEU A 227 -19.43 -4.73 7.69
C LEU A 227 -20.83 -5.27 7.98
N GLN A 228 -21.47 -5.91 6.99
CA GLN A 228 -22.86 -6.39 7.07
C GLN A 228 -22.95 -7.81 7.61
N GLU A 229 -22.06 -8.70 7.15
CA GLU A 229 -22.15 -10.15 7.38
C GLU A 229 -20.99 -10.69 8.23
N GLY A 230 -19.93 -9.90 8.43
CA GLY A 230 -18.70 -10.35 9.11
C GLY A 230 -17.85 -11.30 8.26
N THR A 231 -18.15 -11.42 6.97
CA THR A 231 -17.49 -12.31 6.00
C THR A 231 -16.98 -11.49 4.81
N TYR A 232 -16.10 -12.07 4.00
CA TYR A 232 -15.65 -11.53 2.72
C TYR A 232 -15.12 -12.69 1.89
N THR A 233 -14.86 -12.44 0.61
CA THR A 233 -14.23 -13.42 -0.26
C THR A 233 -12.85 -13.76 0.29
N LYS A 234 -12.70 -14.96 0.85
CA LYS A 234 -11.40 -15.46 1.26
C LYS A 234 -10.57 -15.76 0.03
N ILE A 235 -9.32 -15.35 0.07
CA ILE A 235 -8.34 -15.73 -0.93
C ILE A 235 -8.23 -17.26 -0.85
N SER A 236 -8.45 -17.96 -1.97
CA SER A 236 -8.21 -19.41 -1.99
C SER A 236 -6.76 -19.68 -1.61
N ASP A 237 -6.49 -20.76 -0.88
CA ASP A 237 -5.17 -21.14 -0.32
C ASP A 237 -3.99 -21.17 -1.34
N SER A 238 -4.26 -20.94 -2.62
CA SER A 238 -3.29 -20.67 -3.68
C SER A 238 -2.58 -19.32 -3.56
N PHE A 239 -3.12 -18.34 -2.84
CA PHE A 239 -2.53 -17.00 -2.69
C PHE A 239 -2.49 -16.54 -1.23
N SER A 240 -1.68 -17.21 -0.41
CA SER A 240 -1.11 -16.49 0.75
C SER A 240 -0.27 -15.32 0.23
N ASP A 241 -0.15 -14.22 0.99
CA ASP A 241 0.76 -13.07 0.73
C ASP A 241 2.24 -13.49 0.49
N SER A 242 2.55 -14.78 0.53
CA SER A 242 3.82 -15.39 0.16
C SER A 242 3.96 -15.80 -1.32
N GLN A 243 2.92 -15.67 -2.15
CA GLN A 243 2.95 -16.04 -3.58
C GLN A 243 2.51 -14.89 -4.51
N ASP A 244 3.33 -13.84 -4.62
CA ASP A 244 3.29 -12.89 -5.74
C ASP A 244 3.83 -13.53 -7.05
N LYS A 245 3.29 -14.68 -7.46
CA LYS A 245 3.71 -15.37 -8.68
C LYS A 245 2.61 -15.38 -9.74
N GLU A 246 3.03 -14.96 -10.93
CA GLU A 246 2.46 -15.30 -12.24
C GLU A 246 1.19 -14.55 -12.68
N ILE A 247 1.32 -13.24 -12.93
CA ILE A 247 0.36 -12.49 -13.80
C ILE A 247 0.99 -12.10 -15.16
N PHE A 248 2.24 -12.47 -15.42
CA PHE A 248 2.91 -12.17 -16.70
C PHE A 248 3.67 -13.38 -17.26
N GLU A 249 2.97 -14.25 -17.99
CA GLU A 249 3.60 -14.98 -19.09
C GLU A 249 3.28 -14.30 -20.41
N VAL A 250 4.29 -13.70 -21.05
CA VAL A 250 4.42 -13.70 -22.52
C VAL A 250 5.93 -13.76 -22.86
N GLY A 251 6.41 -14.93 -23.29
CA GLY A 251 7.76 -15.13 -23.85
C GLY A 251 8.32 -16.53 -23.57
N PRO A 252 9.01 -17.18 -24.54
CA PRO A 252 9.20 -18.62 -24.50
C PRO A 252 10.19 -19.05 -23.40
N SER A 253 9.85 -20.18 -22.78
CA SER A 253 10.57 -20.79 -21.66
C SER A 253 12.06 -21.01 -21.96
N PRO A 254 12.99 -20.63 -21.06
CA PRO A 254 14.35 -21.14 -21.11
C PRO A 254 14.35 -22.62 -20.76
N LYS A 255 15.11 -23.40 -21.54
CA LYS A 255 15.28 -24.84 -21.37
C LYS A 255 15.78 -25.16 -19.96
N LYS A 256 15.18 -26.19 -19.34
CA LYS A 256 15.65 -26.80 -18.08
C LYS A 256 17.13 -27.14 -18.20
N ILE A 257 17.98 -26.45 -17.43
CA ILE A 257 19.36 -26.86 -17.20
C ILE A 257 19.28 -28.03 -16.22
N LYS A 258 19.78 -29.21 -16.64
CA LYS A 258 19.98 -30.35 -15.75
C LYS A 258 21.06 -29.97 -14.74
N ILE A 259 20.76 -30.17 -13.47
CA ILE A 259 21.71 -30.02 -12.37
C ILE A 259 22.53 -31.31 -12.34
N ASP A 260 23.76 -31.24 -12.84
CA ASP A 260 24.78 -32.22 -12.50
C ASP A 260 25.48 -31.74 -11.22
N GLN A 261 25.70 -32.67 -10.29
CA GLN A 261 26.42 -32.43 -9.05
C GLN A 261 27.88 -32.15 -9.37
N GLU A 262 28.26 -30.87 -9.43
CA GLU A 262 29.67 -30.48 -9.42
C GLU A 262 30.04 -29.90 -8.06
N ASP A 263 30.90 -30.66 -7.40
CA ASP A 263 31.57 -30.39 -6.14
C ASP A 263 32.62 -29.29 -6.38
N TYR A 264 32.33 -28.04 -5.97
CA TYR A 264 33.31 -26.97 -5.98
C TYR A 264 33.46 -26.34 -4.60
N SER A 265 34.56 -26.75 -3.97
CA SER A 265 35.12 -26.29 -2.71
C SER A 265 35.66 -24.85 -2.81
N ASN A 266 34.80 -23.84 -2.78
CA ASN A 266 35.17 -22.47 -2.44
C ASN A 266 34.22 -21.96 -1.33
N HIS A 267 34.67 -22.10 -0.08
CA HIS A 267 33.95 -21.76 1.15
C HIS A 267 34.20 -20.32 1.61
N GLU A 268 34.23 -19.34 0.71
CA GLU A 268 34.41 -17.95 1.14
C GLU A 268 33.04 -17.29 1.37
N GLN A 269 32.81 -16.85 2.61
CA GLN A 269 31.64 -16.07 2.98
C GLN A 269 31.87 -14.61 2.58
N PRO A 270 30.84 -13.90 2.08
CA PRO A 270 30.97 -12.47 1.79
C PRO A 270 31.33 -11.66 3.05
N SER A 271 32.30 -10.75 2.93
CA SER A 271 32.65 -9.82 4.01
C SER A 271 31.56 -8.77 4.24
N GLU A 272 31.53 -8.17 5.43
CA GLU A 272 30.54 -7.14 5.78
C GLU A 272 30.56 -5.94 4.80
N GLU A 273 31.74 -5.55 4.30
CA GLU A 273 31.88 -4.50 3.28
C GLU A 273 31.21 -4.89 1.96
N VAL A 274 31.33 -6.15 1.53
CA VAL A 274 30.65 -6.67 0.34
C VAL A 274 29.14 -6.64 0.54
N LEU A 275 28.66 -7.03 1.72
CA LEU A 275 27.23 -6.99 2.05
C LEU A 275 26.70 -5.54 2.09
N ALA A 276 27.48 -4.60 2.60
CA ALA A 276 27.11 -3.18 2.67
C ALA A 276 27.06 -2.53 1.28
N ASN A 277 27.90 -2.98 0.34
CA ASN A 277 27.84 -2.54 -1.05
C ASN A 277 26.67 -3.19 -1.80
N LEU A 278 26.48 -4.50 -1.63
CA LEU A 278 25.39 -5.24 -2.26
C LEU A 278 24.01 -4.76 -1.79
N SER A 279 23.86 -4.44 -0.49
CA SER A 279 22.59 -3.97 0.09
C SER A 279 22.06 -2.71 -0.58
N GLN A 280 22.94 -1.88 -1.15
CA GLN A 280 22.56 -0.67 -1.88
C GLN A 280 22.00 -0.95 -3.28
N GLU A 281 22.34 -2.09 -3.86
CA GLU A 281 21.96 -2.48 -5.23
C GLU A 281 20.79 -3.46 -5.26
N ILE A 282 20.51 -4.14 -4.14
CA ILE A 282 19.39 -5.09 -4.01
C ILE A 282 18.14 -4.49 -3.35
N VAL A 283 18.15 -3.18 -3.07
CA VAL A 283 17.07 -2.44 -2.37
C VAL A 283 15.67 -2.77 -2.93
N SER A 284 15.55 -2.95 -4.24
CA SER A 284 14.29 -3.21 -4.93
C SER A 284 13.88 -4.68 -5.03
N PHE A 285 14.69 -5.62 -4.52
CA PHE A 285 14.38 -7.06 -4.58
C PHE A 285 15.01 -7.87 -3.43
N TRP A 286 15.32 -7.25 -2.29
CA TRP A 286 15.98 -7.90 -1.16
C TRP A 286 15.11 -9.00 -0.53
N LYS A 287 13.77 -8.86 -0.54
CA LYS A 287 12.85 -9.91 -0.08
C LYS A 287 12.86 -11.13 -1.02
N PRO A 288 12.68 -10.97 -2.35
CA PRO A 288 12.88 -12.05 -3.31
C PRO A 288 14.23 -12.74 -3.18
N LEU A 289 15.31 -11.96 -3.00
CA LEU A 289 16.66 -12.50 -2.80
C LEU A 289 16.73 -13.31 -1.49
N GLY A 290 16.24 -12.78 -0.37
CA GLY A 290 16.20 -13.49 0.90
C GLY A 290 15.44 -14.82 0.85
N ARG A 291 14.33 -14.88 0.10
CA ARG A 291 13.59 -16.14 -0.13
C ARG A 291 14.42 -17.15 -0.93
N LYS A 292 15.15 -16.70 -1.96
CA LYS A 292 16.06 -17.57 -2.74
C LYS A 292 17.24 -18.07 -1.90
N LEU A 293 17.68 -17.25 -0.94
CA LEU A 293 18.69 -17.57 0.06
C LEU A 293 18.13 -18.40 1.23
N LYS A 294 16.87 -18.83 1.17
CA LYS A 294 16.18 -19.69 2.15
C LYS A 294 16.01 -19.08 3.55
N ILE A 295 16.03 -17.75 3.66
CA ILE A 295 15.69 -17.06 4.91
C ILE A 295 14.20 -17.32 5.25
N PRO A 296 13.86 -17.71 6.49
CA PRO A 296 12.46 -17.90 6.89
C PRO A 296 11.62 -16.65 6.67
N ASN A 297 10.42 -16.80 6.09
CA ASN A 297 9.51 -15.66 5.83
C ASN A 297 9.16 -14.88 7.10
N ALA A 298 9.03 -15.54 8.25
CA ALA A 298 8.79 -14.88 9.54
C ALA A 298 9.91 -13.87 9.85
N LYS A 299 11.17 -14.21 9.56
CA LYS A 299 12.33 -13.33 9.75
C LYS A 299 12.36 -12.18 8.74
N LEU A 300 11.93 -12.42 7.50
CA LEU A 300 11.81 -11.37 6.48
C LEU A 300 10.72 -10.34 6.84
N GLU A 301 9.62 -10.77 7.48
CA GLU A 301 8.56 -9.87 7.95
C GLU A 301 8.94 -9.17 9.26
N GLU A 302 9.72 -9.81 10.13
CA GLU A 302 10.37 -9.16 11.28
C GLU A 302 11.30 -8.03 10.82
N ILE A 303 12.21 -8.30 9.86
CA ILE A 303 13.10 -7.28 9.26
C ILE A 303 12.30 -6.16 8.57
N GLN A 304 11.15 -6.49 7.98
CA GLN A 304 10.25 -5.49 7.41
C GLN A 304 9.58 -4.61 8.47
N GLY A 305 9.19 -5.20 9.61
CA GLY A 305 8.47 -4.57 10.72
C GLY A 305 9.35 -3.78 11.67
N ASP A 306 10.59 -4.21 11.88
CA ASP A 306 11.58 -3.59 12.76
C ASP A 306 12.41 -2.53 12.02
N ASN A 307 11.80 -1.37 11.75
CA ASN A 307 12.44 -0.10 12.09
C ASN A 307 11.54 1.12 11.87
N ILE A 308 11.46 1.90 12.94
CA ILE A 308 10.86 3.22 13.07
C ILE A 308 11.92 4.24 12.64
N GLN A 309 11.55 5.19 11.76
CA GLN A 309 12.38 6.26 11.16
C GLN A 309 13.38 5.80 10.07
N TYR A 310 13.34 6.48 8.91
CA TYR A 310 14.21 6.25 7.75
C TYR A 310 15.71 6.27 8.13
N PRO A 311 16.54 5.35 7.57
CA PRO A 311 16.89 5.32 6.13
C PRO A 311 16.61 3.95 5.46
N GLY A 312 15.51 3.31 5.82
CA GLY A 312 15.49 1.87 6.08
C GLY A 312 15.31 0.84 4.97
N ILE A 313 15.35 1.13 3.66
CA ILE A 313 15.28 0.03 2.65
C ILE A 313 16.66 -0.57 2.37
N LYS A 314 17.72 0.27 2.32
CA LYS A 314 19.11 -0.20 2.26
C LYS A 314 19.48 -0.97 3.54
N GLU A 315 19.02 -0.47 4.68
CA GLU A 315 19.20 -1.14 5.96
C GLU A 315 18.47 -2.49 5.99
N LYS A 316 17.24 -2.58 5.48
CA LYS A 316 16.52 -3.87 5.37
C LYS A 316 17.23 -4.88 4.48
N ALA A 317 17.73 -4.43 3.34
CA ALA A 317 18.53 -5.27 2.46
C ALA A 317 19.79 -5.77 3.16
N PHE A 318 20.45 -4.93 3.95
CA PHE A 318 21.63 -5.28 4.73
C PHE A 318 21.30 -6.24 5.87
N GLN A 319 20.26 -5.96 6.67
CA GLN A 319 19.76 -6.83 7.75
C GLN A 319 19.34 -8.21 7.23
N MET A 320 18.75 -8.27 6.02
CA MET A 320 18.47 -9.54 5.34
C MET A 320 19.74 -10.31 5.00
N LEU A 321 20.76 -9.63 4.46
CA LEU A 321 22.04 -10.27 4.15
C LEU A 321 22.76 -10.75 5.42
N LEU A 322 22.69 -10.00 6.52
CA LEU A 322 23.20 -10.43 7.83
C LEU A 322 22.46 -11.67 8.35
N ALA A 323 21.13 -11.69 8.24
CA ALA A 323 20.31 -12.85 8.62
C ALA A 323 20.56 -14.08 7.71
N TRP A 324 21.04 -13.88 6.49
CA TRP A 324 21.50 -14.96 5.63
C TRP A 324 22.87 -15.49 6.06
N ILE A 325 23.84 -14.62 6.37
CA ILE A 325 25.16 -15.01 6.88
C ILE A 325 25.05 -15.80 8.20
N ASP A 326 24.15 -15.39 9.09
CA ASP A 326 23.92 -16.04 10.39
C ASP A 326 23.44 -17.50 10.26
N GLN A 327 22.93 -17.93 9.09
CA GLN A 327 22.56 -19.32 8.82
C GLN A 327 23.76 -20.25 8.57
N GLY A 328 24.98 -19.72 8.48
CA GLY A 328 26.22 -20.50 8.46
C GLY A 328 26.56 -21.11 7.10
N LYS A 329 26.65 -22.44 7.00
CA LYS A 329 27.31 -23.17 5.89
C LYS A 329 26.72 -22.95 4.50
N THR A 330 25.52 -22.37 4.40
CA THR A 330 24.82 -22.04 3.14
C THR A 330 25.10 -20.61 2.65
N ALA A 331 25.83 -19.81 3.41
CA ALA A 331 26.08 -18.40 3.11
C ALA A 331 27.38 -18.16 2.35
N THR A 332 27.51 -18.77 1.16
CA THR A 332 28.70 -18.63 0.30
C THR A 332 28.42 -17.83 -0.97
N PHE A 333 29.46 -17.29 -1.60
CA PHE A 333 29.34 -16.64 -2.92
C PHE A 333 28.68 -17.52 -3.97
N ALA A 334 28.89 -18.84 -3.94
CA ALA A 334 28.24 -19.79 -4.84
C ALA A 334 26.71 -19.77 -4.68
N HIS A 335 26.21 -19.81 -3.44
CA HIS A 335 24.77 -19.75 -3.17
C HIS A 335 24.17 -18.38 -3.55
N LEU A 336 24.90 -17.29 -3.29
CA LEU A 336 24.49 -15.95 -3.67
C LEU A 336 24.41 -15.78 -5.20
N SER A 337 25.41 -16.29 -5.92
CA SER A 337 25.46 -16.26 -7.39
C SER A 337 24.24 -16.97 -7.98
N VAL A 338 23.95 -18.20 -7.53
CA VAL A 338 22.78 -18.97 -7.99
C VAL A 338 21.48 -18.24 -7.67
N ALA A 339 21.37 -17.66 -6.48
CA ALA A 339 20.18 -16.90 -6.08
C ALA A 339 19.96 -15.68 -6.98
N LEU A 340 21.00 -14.89 -7.25
CA LEU A 340 20.96 -13.70 -8.12
C LEU A 340 20.65 -14.07 -9.58
N GLN A 341 21.29 -15.09 -10.13
CA GLN A 341 21.03 -15.58 -11.49
C GLN A 341 19.58 -16.07 -11.64
N SER A 342 19.03 -16.73 -10.62
CA SER A 342 17.63 -17.19 -10.63
C SER A 342 16.60 -16.04 -10.62
N LEU A 343 17.03 -14.82 -10.29
CA LEU A 343 16.24 -13.58 -10.34
C LEU A 343 16.55 -12.75 -11.60
N GLY A 344 17.32 -13.30 -12.56
CA GLY A 344 17.77 -12.60 -13.76
C GLY A 344 18.82 -11.51 -13.51
N LYS A 345 19.46 -11.50 -12.33
CA LYS A 345 20.44 -10.48 -11.92
C LYS A 345 21.89 -10.89 -12.24
N ASN A 346 22.12 -11.38 -13.46
CA ASN A 346 23.42 -11.92 -13.90
C ASN A 346 24.57 -10.91 -13.71
N ARG A 347 24.35 -9.63 -14.03
CA ARG A 347 25.36 -8.57 -13.85
C ARG A 347 25.81 -8.40 -12.39
N LEU A 348 24.91 -8.59 -11.43
CA LEU A 348 25.24 -8.52 -10.00
C LEU A 348 25.94 -9.79 -9.52
N ALA A 349 25.51 -10.95 -10.03
CA ALA A 349 26.20 -12.22 -9.78
C ALA A 349 27.66 -12.15 -10.28
N ASP A 350 27.89 -11.61 -11.48
CA ASP A 350 29.24 -11.46 -12.03
C ASP A 350 30.06 -10.44 -11.22
N LYS A 351 29.46 -9.31 -10.83
CA LYS A 351 30.13 -8.24 -10.07
C LYS A 351 30.56 -8.66 -8.66
N TYR A 352 29.73 -9.43 -7.96
CA TYR A 352 29.95 -9.76 -6.54
C TYR A 352 30.35 -11.21 -6.30
N CYS A 353 30.11 -12.12 -7.24
CA CYS A 353 30.37 -13.55 -7.08
C CYS A 353 31.17 -14.15 -8.25
N GLY A 354 31.48 -13.36 -9.28
CA GLY A 354 32.37 -13.77 -10.36
C GLY A 354 33.79 -13.90 -9.85
N SER A 355 34.38 -15.08 -10.01
CA SER A 355 35.79 -15.31 -9.73
C SER A 355 36.64 -14.36 -10.59
N SER A 356 37.61 -13.69 -9.97
CA SER A 356 38.87 -13.42 -10.68
C SER A 356 39.62 -14.72 -10.88
#